data_AF-A0A1G2W4X1-F1
#
_entry.id   AF-A0A1G2W4X1-F1
#
_cell.length_a   1.000
_cell.length_b   1.000
_cell.length_c   1.000
_cell.angle_alpha   90.00
_cell.angle_beta   90.00
_cell.angle_gamma   90.00
#
_symmetry.space_group_name_H-M   'P 1'
#
loop_
_entity.id
_entity.type
_entity.pdbx_description
1 polymer ?
#
loop_
_entity_poly.entity_id
_entity_poly.type
_entity_poly.pdbx_seq_one_letter_code
_entity_poly.pdbx_strand_id
1 'polypeptide(L)'
;MTTANAAGAAGGPGERRGLFEDQLADWTNDDVLQTKEARAALGAKHPAGLRVLDWPELRALFARYDPPATRHGRRDRRFGLFSVALAALGLVLAALAPLTVGAERYMGFAAAALTIAGLSLMAFHEFGASSKARWLAQRFGAERVRALYFQAVANNLDLVARAMTSDAALGEWKQARSRLLSLLPRPEDLPGQVPKLAGPVDDADTWVAPEWTTPPGPPQPSPDLDLLLSLLRGQRLDAQLDYVRRKLSDSLGAPGQRAAAVRRLSLLLLAAAAVTGAVAGVLLATGRAPADTDVKLALEVTVGALVVALALRVINDDRLLSGDAARYASYAEAVSKARARFDAGDLAEKQAALREMEVVAYRDLRQFVGAHWRAR
;
A
#
# COMPACT_ATOMS: atom_id res chain seq x y z
N MET A 1 36.10 5.48 18.99
CA MET A 1 36.12 4.56 17.84
C MET A 1 34.71 4.55 17.27
N THR A 2 34.47 5.45 16.33
CA THR A 2 33.15 5.86 15.86
C THR A 2 32.98 5.28 14.46
N THR A 3 32.35 4.12 14.33
CA THR A 3 32.15 3.47 13.04
C THR A 3 30.89 4.04 12.37
N ALA A 4 31.13 4.67 11.22
CA ALA A 4 30.14 5.25 10.34
C ALA A 4 29.23 4.16 9.74
N ASN A 5 27.92 4.35 9.88
CA ASN A 5 26.90 3.63 9.12
C ASN A 5 26.90 4.11 7.67
N ALA A 6 27.71 3.45 6.82
CA ALA A 6 27.75 3.67 5.39
C ALA A 6 27.09 2.49 4.64
N ALA A 7 25.77 2.46 4.65
CA ALA A 7 24.95 1.75 3.66
C ALA A 7 23.64 2.49 3.31
N GLY A 8 23.56 3.80 3.60
CA GLY A 8 22.58 4.69 3.01
C GLY A 8 23.26 5.55 1.95
N ALA A 9 23.34 5.09 0.70
CA ALA A 9 23.76 5.94 -0.40
C ALA A 9 23.19 5.46 -1.74
N ALA A 10 22.06 6.05 -2.11
CA ALA A 10 21.86 6.62 -3.44
C ALA A 10 20.81 7.74 -3.35
N GLY A 11 21.06 8.72 -2.47
CA GLY A 11 20.46 10.05 -2.56
C GLY A 11 21.52 10.99 -3.10
N GLY A 12 21.71 11.00 -4.43
CA GLY A 12 22.48 12.06 -5.09
C GLY A 12 21.83 13.44 -4.83
N PRO A 13 22.55 14.55 -5.10
CA PRO A 13 22.02 15.90 -4.91
C PRO A 13 20.70 16.06 -5.68
N GLY A 14 19.61 16.04 -4.91
CA GLY A 14 18.22 16.28 -5.26
C GLY A 14 17.89 16.30 -6.76
N GLU A 15 17.78 15.13 -7.39
CA GLU A 15 16.87 15.02 -8.52
C GLU A 15 15.50 15.46 -8.00
N ARG A 16 15.04 16.62 -8.47
CA ARG A 16 13.72 17.18 -8.15
C ARG A 16 12.67 16.28 -8.78
N ARG A 17 12.38 15.16 -8.14
CA ARG A 17 11.23 14.32 -8.45
C ARG A 17 9.99 15.21 -8.44
N GLY A 18 9.15 15.05 -9.47
CA GLY A 18 8.01 15.92 -9.66
C GLY A 18 7.07 15.90 -8.45
N LEU A 19 6.35 17.00 -8.19
CA LEU A 19 5.40 17.13 -7.06
C LEU A 19 4.38 15.96 -7.00
N PHE A 20 4.06 15.38 -8.16
CA PHE A 20 3.08 14.32 -8.36
C PHE A 20 3.68 12.91 -8.48
N GLU A 21 5.01 12.79 -8.44
CA GLU A 21 5.68 11.50 -8.63
C GLU A 21 5.52 10.63 -7.38
N ASP A 22 5.19 9.35 -7.58
CA ASP A 22 5.16 8.39 -6.48
C ASP A 22 6.60 8.20 -6.01
N GLN A 23 6.91 8.63 -4.78
CA GLN A 23 8.22 8.48 -4.13
C GLN A 23 8.72 7.02 -4.09
N LEU A 24 7.80 6.07 -4.32
CA LEU A 24 8.04 4.63 -4.35
C LEU A 24 8.00 4.04 -5.76
N ALA A 25 7.91 4.84 -6.82
CA ALA A 25 7.91 4.33 -8.20
C ALA A 25 9.11 3.43 -8.50
N ASP A 26 10.29 3.84 -8.00
CA ASP A 26 11.56 3.11 -8.14
C ASP A 26 11.94 2.31 -6.89
N TRP A 27 11.05 2.21 -5.90
CA TRP A 27 11.34 1.45 -4.68
C TRP A 27 11.26 -0.05 -4.97
N THR A 28 12.42 -0.69 -5.07
CA THR A 28 12.53 -2.14 -4.95
C THR A 28 12.53 -2.47 -3.46
N ASN A 29 11.44 -3.10 -2.98
CA ASN A 29 11.44 -3.62 -1.62
C ASN A 29 12.35 -4.85 -1.55
N ASP A 30 13.64 -4.62 -1.30
CA ASP A 30 14.69 -5.64 -1.27
C ASP A 30 14.90 -6.25 0.13
N ASP A 31 13.91 -6.13 1.01
CA ASP A 31 13.93 -6.68 2.37
C ASP A 31 14.17 -8.21 2.40
N VAL A 32 13.75 -8.92 1.35
CA VAL A 32 14.01 -10.36 1.14
C VAL A 32 15.09 -10.65 0.07
N LEU A 33 15.99 -9.69 -0.17
CA LEU A 33 17.09 -9.77 -1.13
C LEU A 33 16.64 -10.13 -2.55
N GLN A 34 15.53 -9.54 -3.01
CA GLN A 34 14.85 -9.88 -4.26
C GLN A 34 15.75 -9.61 -5.48
N THR A 35 16.42 -8.46 -5.53
CA THR A 35 17.27 -8.05 -6.64
C THR A 35 18.67 -8.68 -6.59
N LYS A 36 19.32 -8.77 -7.76
CA LYS A 36 20.69 -9.27 -7.87
C LYS A 36 21.68 -8.30 -7.23
N GLU A 37 21.38 -7.02 -7.34
CA GLU A 37 22.14 -5.89 -6.83
C GLU A 37 22.18 -5.90 -5.30
N ALA A 38 21.04 -6.10 -4.64
CA ALA A 38 20.98 -6.23 -3.18
C ALA A 38 21.81 -7.43 -2.67
N ARG A 39 21.75 -8.57 -3.36
CA ARG A 39 22.56 -9.75 -3.03
C ARG A 39 24.05 -9.50 -3.23
N ALA A 40 24.43 -8.88 -4.34
CA ALA A 40 25.82 -8.54 -4.63
C ALA A 40 26.38 -7.56 -3.58
N ALA A 41 25.60 -6.53 -3.23
CA ALA A 41 25.97 -5.55 -2.21
C ALA A 41 26.13 -6.20 -0.82
N LEU A 42 25.21 -7.09 -0.43
CA LEU A 42 25.33 -7.83 0.83
C LEU A 42 26.53 -8.79 0.80
N GLY A 43 26.72 -9.54 -0.29
CA GLY A 43 27.82 -10.49 -0.42
C GLY A 43 29.20 -9.85 -0.39
N ALA A 44 29.34 -8.63 -0.95
CA ALA A 44 30.58 -7.87 -0.93
C ALA A 44 30.97 -7.40 0.49
N LYS A 45 29.98 -7.04 1.32
CA LYS A 45 30.23 -6.52 2.68
C LYS A 45 30.21 -7.61 3.75
N HIS A 46 29.30 -8.57 3.63
CA HIS A 46 29.00 -9.57 4.65
C HIS A 46 28.73 -10.94 4.00
N PRO A 47 29.76 -11.62 3.46
CA PRO A 47 29.59 -12.90 2.77
C PRO A 47 28.96 -13.98 3.67
N ALA A 48 29.31 -14.00 4.96
CA ALA A 48 28.72 -14.90 5.95
C ALA A 48 27.22 -14.62 6.19
N GLY A 49 26.80 -13.35 6.14
CA GLY A 49 25.40 -12.96 6.22
C GLY A 49 24.61 -13.37 4.97
N LEU A 50 25.17 -13.13 3.77
CA LEU A 50 24.54 -13.56 2.52
C LEU A 50 24.32 -15.08 2.51
N ARG A 51 25.27 -15.87 2.99
CA ARG A 51 25.20 -17.33 3.04
C ARG A 51 23.95 -17.86 3.75
N VAL A 52 23.46 -17.18 4.80
CA VAL A 52 22.31 -17.62 5.61
C VAL A 52 21.01 -16.89 5.27
N LEU A 53 21.11 -15.64 4.80
CA LEU A 53 19.97 -14.81 4.40
C LEU A 53 19.54 -15.03 2.95
N ASP A 54 20.43 -15.52 2.06
CA ASP A 54 20.06 -15.85 0.69
C ASP A 54 19.13 -17.07 0.65
N TRP A 55 17.87 -16.85 0.25
CA TRP A 55 16.84 -17.88 0.17
C TRP A 55 16.20 -17.91 -1.23
N PRO A 56 16.85 -18.56 -2.22
CA PRO A 56 16.42 -18.54 -3.61
C PRO A 56 15.03 -19.16 -3.83
N GLU A 57 14.69 -20.22 -3.11
CA GLU A 57 13.39 -20.89 -3.21
C GLU A 57 12.24 -19.99 -2.74
N LEU A 58 12.44 -19.27 -1.63
CA LEU A 58 11.46 -18.31 -1.11
C LEU A 58 11.28 -17.14 -2.09
N ARG A 59 12.37 -16.63 -2.67
CA ARG A 59 12.28 -15.60 -3.72
C ARG A 59 11.53 -16.06 -4.96
N ALA A 60 11.79 -17.28 -5.41
CA ALA A 60 11.08 -17.85 -6.56
C ALA A 60 9.57 -17.92 -6.28
N LEU A 61 9.19 -18.24 -5.04
CA LEU A 61 7.80 -18.21 -4.60
C LEU A 61 7.24 -16.79 -4.50
N PHE A 62 7.98 -15.84 -3.93
CA PHE A 62 7.59 -14.43 -3.84
C PHE A 62 7.31 -13.83 -5.23
N ALA A 63 8.15 -14.15 -6.22
CA ALA A 63 8.00 -13.72 -7.60
C ALA A 63 6.72 -14.25 -8.30
N ARG A 64 6.08 -15.30 -7.77
CA ARG A 64 4.78 -15.78 -8.25
C ARG A 64 3.62 -14.92 -7.72
N TYR A 65 3.78 -14.32 -6.55
CA TYR A 65 2.73 -13.55 -5.87
C TYR A 65 2.77 -12.04 -6.18
N ASP A 66 3.95 -11.43 -6.06
CA ASP A 66 4.06 -9.97 -6.01
C ASP A 66 3.80 -9.26 -7.36
N PRO A 67 4.34 -9.70 -8.52
CA PRO A 67 4.07 -9.03 -9.79
C PRO A 67 2.58 -9.06 -10.19
N PRO A 68 1.85 -10.19 -10.09
CA PRO A 68 0.41 -10.20 -10.33
C PRO A 68 -0.36 -9.26 -9.39
N ALA A 69 -0.03 -9.27 -8.09
CA ALA A 69 -0.67 -8.39 -7.11
C ALA A 69 -0.46 -6.91 -7.45
N THR A 70 0.78 -6.52 -7.78
CA THR A 70 1.14 -5.14 -8.11
C THR A 70 0.50 -4.67 -9.42
N ARG A 71 0.52 -5.50 -10.47
CA ARG A 71 -0.13 -5.17 -11.76
C ARG A 71 -1.63 -4.99 -11.59
N HIS A 72 -2.27 -5.88 -10.82
CA HIS A 72 -3.71 -5.81 -10.59
C HIS A 72 -4.11 -4.54 -9.85
N GLY A 73 -3.43 -4.22 -8.73
CA GLY A 73 -3.72 -3.01 -7.96
C GLY A 73 -3.52 -1.73 -8.78
N ARG A 74 -2.51 -1.68 -9.67
CA ARG A 74 -2.33 -0.53 -10.58
C ARG A 74 -3.47 -0.42 -11.60
N ARG A 75 -3.88 -1.55 -12.18
CA ARG A 75 -4.96 -1.61 -13.18
C ARG A 75 -6.31 -1.22 -12.58
N ASP A 76 -6.63 -1.79 -11.42
CA ASP A 76 -7.82 -1.50 -10.62
C ASP A 76 -7.94 0.00 -10.27
N ARG A 77 -6.82 0.59 -9.82
CA ARG A 77 -6.72 2.03 -9.55
C ARG A 77 -6.99 2.89 -10.77
N ARG A 78 -6.46 2.51 -11.93
CA ARG A 78 -6.70 3.25 -13.18
C ARG A 78 -8.15 3.12 -13.65
N PHE A 79 -8.72 1.92 -13.59
CA PHE A 79 -10.10 1.70 -14.06
C PHE A 79 -11.12 2.46 -13.23
N GLY A 80 -11.09 2.36 -11.90
CA GLY A 80 -12.07 3.10 -11.09
C GLY A 80 -11.85 4.63 -11.13
N LEU A 81 -10.62 5.12 -11.34
CA LEU A 81 -10.42 6.56 -11.57
C LEU A 81 -11.02 6.97 -12.92
N PHE A 82 -10.79 6.17 -13.95
CA PHE A 82 -11.29 6.43 -15.30
C PHE A 82 -12.82 6.35 -15.37
N SER A 83 -13.46 5.39 -14.69
CA SER A 83 -14.93 5.28 -14.65
C SER A 83 -15.57 6.50 -13.99
N VAL A 84 -15.06 6.93 -12.84
CA VAL A 84 -15.54 8.14 -12.15
C VAL A 84 -15.29 9.39 -12.99
N ALA A 85 -14.11 9.51 -13.62
CA ALA A 85 -13.80 10.64 -14.47
C ALA A 85 -14.73 10.74 -15.69
N LEU A 86 -15.02 9.61 -16.37
CA LEU A 86 -15.97 9.57 -17.49
C LEU A 86 -17.38 9.95 -17.06
N ALA A 87 -17.86 9.37 -15.95
CA ALA A 87 -19.21 9.66 -15.45
C ALA A 87 -19.36 11.13 -15.04
N ALA A 88 -18.38 11.68 -14.31
CA ALA A 88 -18.35 13.08 -13.92
C ALA A 88 -18.28 14.01 -15.13
N LEU A 89 -17.43 13.70 -16.12
CA LEU A 89 -17.33 14.49 -17.35
C LEU A 89 -18.64 14.47 -18.14
N GLY A 90 -19.28 13.30 -18.27
CA GLY A 90 -20.59 13.18 -18.93
C GLY A 90 -21.66 14.04 -18.24
N LEU A 91 -21.72 14.02 -16.90
CA LEU A 91 -22.65 14.84 -16.14
C LEU A 91 -22.35 16.35 -16.25
N VAL A 92 -21.08 16.75 -16.26
CA VAL A 92 -20.68 18.15 -16.50
C VAL A 92 -21.07 18.59 -17.91
N LEU A 93 -20.85 17.76 -18.94
CA LEU A 93 -21.29 18.07 -20.29
C LEU A 93 -22.82 18.13 -20.41
N ALA A 94 -23.55 17.27 -19.70
CA ALA A 94 -25.02 17.34 -19.66
C ALA A 94 -25.49 18.67 -19.07
N ALA A 95 -24.83 19.14 -18.01
CA ALA A 95 -25.12 20.43 -17.40
C ALA A 95 -24.82 21.59 -18.36
N LEU A 96 -23.73 21.53 -19.13
CA LEU A 96 -23.31 22.61 -20.04
C LEU A 96 -23.93 22.55 -21.44
N ALA A 97 -24.56 21.43 -21.83
CA ALA A 97 -25.17 21.24 -23.15
C ALA A 97 -26.12 22.37 -23.57
N PRO A 98 -26.93 22.95 -22.67
CA PRO A 98 -27.82 24.03 -23.05
C PRO A 98 -27.10 25.34 -23.44
N LEU A 99 -25.82 25.52 -23.11
CA LEU A 99 -25.04 26.72 -23.52
C LEU A 99 -24.45 26.59 -24.93
N THR A 100 -24.43 25.38 -25.50
CA THR A 100 -23.85 25.16 -26.82
C THR A 100 -24.86 25.37 -27.93
N VAL A 101 -25.12 26.64 -28.26
CA VAL A 101 -26.07 27.05 -29.31
C VAL A 101 -25.75 26.35 -30.63
N GLY A 102 -26.70 25.57 -31.14
CA GLY A 102 -26.59 24.83 -32.40
C GLY A 102 -25.84 23.49 -32.32
N ALA A 103 -25.34 23.10 -31.14
CA ALA A 103 -24.64 21.85 -30.91
C ALA A 103 -25.20 21.06 -29.70
N GLU A 104 -26.31 21.50 -29.11
CA GLU A 104 -26.90 20.97 -27.88
C GLU A 104 -27.17 19.47 -28.01
N ARG A 105 -27.70 19.04 -29.15
CA ARG A 105 -27.98 17.62 -29.43
C ARG A 105 -26.71 16.78 -29.42
N TYR A 106 -25.63 17.25 -30.03
CA TYR A 106 -24.36 16.52 -30.08
C TYR A 106 -23.70 16.48 -28.69
N MET A 107 -23.75 17.59 -27.94
CA MET A 107 -23.23 17.62 -26.57
C MET A 107 -24.04 16.71 -25.63
N GLY A 108 -25.36 16.69 -25.76
CA GLY A 108 -26.25 15.79 -25.03
C GLY A 108 -25.97 14.31 -25.33
N PHE A 109 -25.73 13.96 -26.60
CA PHE A 109 -25.32 12.60 -26.97
C PHE A 109 -23.96 12.23 -26.40
N ALA A 110 -22.97 13.12 -26.49
CA ALA A 110 -21.65 12.89 -25.93
C ALA A 110 -21.71 12.71 -24.39
N ALA A 111 -22.48 13.56 -23.71
CA ALA A 111 -22.74 13.49 -22.28
C ALA A 111 -23.34 12.13 -21.88
N ALA A 112 -24.43 11.73 -22.53
CA ALA A 112 -25.07 10.44 -22.29
C ALA A 112 -24.12 9.27 -22.54
N ALA A 113 -23.38 9.28 -23.65
CA ALA A 113 -22.42 8.24 -23.98
C ALA A 113 -21.31 8.10 -22.92
N LEU A 114 -20.75 9.22 -22.45
CA LEU A 114 -19.70 9.23 -21.42
C LEU A 114 -20.23 8.77 -20.05
N THR A 115 -21.42 9.22 -19.65
CA THR A 115 -22.06 8.77 -18.40
C THR A 115 -22.36 7.27 -18.45
N ILE A 116 -22.96 6.78 -19.54
CA ILE A 116 -23.24 5.35 -19.72
C ILE A 116 -21.94 4.54 -19.72
N ALA A 117 -20.89 5.00 -20.41
CA ALA A 117 -19.59 4.32 -20.44
C ALA A 117 -18.95 4.27 -19.04
N GLY A 118 -18.97 5.38 -18.30
CA GLY A 118 -18.46 5.45 -16.93
C GLY A 118 -19.20 4.51 -15.98
N LEU A 119 -20.53 4.52 -16.00
CA LEU A 119 -21.37 3.65 -15.18
C LEU A 119 -21.22 2.18 -15.58
N SER A 120 -21.16 1.87 -16.88
CA SER A 120 -20.96 0.50 -17.36
C SER A 120 -19.60 -0.05 -16.94
N LEU A 121 -18.56 0.80 -16.98
CA LEU A 121 -17.22 0.41 -16.53
C LEU A 121 -17.18 0.17 -15.01
N MET A 122 -17.89 0.99 -14.23
CA MET A 122 -18.06 0.80 -12.79
C MET A 122 -18.79 -0.52 -12.49
N ALA A 123 -19.92 -0.78 -13.14
CA ALA A 123 -20.67 -2.02 -12.99
C ALA A 123 -19.84 -3.25 -13.38
N PHE A 124 -19.15 -3.21 -14.53
CA PHE A 124 -18.25 -4.28 -14.96
C PHE A 124 -17.14 -4.55 -13.95
N HIS A 125 -16.63 -3.50 -13.30
CA HIS A 125 -15.61 -3.60 -12.27
C HIS A 125 -16.15 -4.25 -10.99
N GLU A 126 -17.38 -3.92 -10.56
CA GLU A 126 -18.07 -4.56 -9.42
C GLU A 126 -18.37 -6.05 -9.67
N PHE A 127 -18.82 -6.40 -10.89
CA PHE A 127 -19.00 -7.80 -11.29
C PHE A 127 -17.67 -8.58 -11.31
N GLY A 128 -16.54 -7.87 -11.35
CA GLY A 128 -15.19 -8.39 -11.18
C GLY A 128 -14.83 -8.80 -9.74
N ALA A 129 -15.78 -9.06 -8.84
CA ALA A 129 -15.52 -9.50 -7.46
C ALA A 129 -14.45 -10.59 -7.30
N SER A 130 -14.43 -11.59 -8.19
CA SER A 130 -13.41 -12.65 -8.22
C SER A 130 -12.01 -12.13 -8.57
N SER A 131 -11.94 -11.05 -9.33
CA SER A 131 -10.73 -10.30 -9.67
C SER A 131 -10.14 -9.64 -8.43
N LYS A 132 -10.96 -8.92 -7.65
CA LYS A 132 -10.55 -8.26 -6.41
C LYS A 132 -10.14 -9.26 -5.33
N ALA A 133 -10.90 -10.35 -5.16
CA ALA A 133 -10.53 -11.45 -4.26
C ALA A 133 -9.18 -12.05 -4.63
N ARG A 134 -8.95 -12.36 -5.92
CA ARG A 134 -7.65 -12.85 -6.40
C ARG A 134 -6.52 -11.85 -6.14
N TRP A 135 -6.75 -10.57 -6.35
CA TRP A 135 -5.75 -9.54 -6.07
C TRP A 135 -5.36 -9.49 -4.59
N LEU A 136 -6.36 -9.44 -3.69
CA LEU A 136 -6.13 -9.43 -2.25
C LEU A 136 -5.44 -10.72 -1.79
N ALA A 137 -5.84 -11.87 -2.33
CA ALA A 137 -5.21 -13.15 -2.10
C ALA A 137 -3.72 -13.15 -2.51
N GLN A 138 -3.41 -12.66 -3.70
CA GLN A 138 -2.01 -12.58 -4.17
C GLN A 138 -1.19 -11.62 -3.31
N ARG A 139 -1.76 -10.49 -2.88
CA ARG A 139 -1.10 -9.55 -1.96
C ARG A 139 -0.83 -10.20 -0.60
N PHE A 140 -1.83 -10.89 -0.05
CA PHE A 140 -1.68 -11.64 1.19
C PHE A 140 -0.61 -12.72 1.06
N GLY A 141 -0.62 -13.50 -0.02
CA GLY A 141 0.41 -14.50 -0.30
C GLY A 141 1.82 -13.93 -0.34
N ALA A 142 2.02 -12.79 -1.03
CA ALA A 142 3.30 -12.09 -1.06
C ALA A 142 3.77 -11.67 0.35
N GLU A 143 2.87 -11.09 1.15
CA GLU A 143 3.19 -10.69 2.52
C GLU A 143 3.42 -11.90 3.46
N ARG A 144 2.73 -13.03 3.27
CA ARG A 144 2.99 -14.26 4.04
C ARG A 144 4.33 -14.89 3.70
N VAL A 145 4.75 -14.84 2.44
CA VAL A 145 6.09 -15.25 2.02
C VAL A 145 7.16 -14.37 2.67
N ARG A 146 6.95 -13.05 2.71
CA ARG A 146 7.83 -12.12 3.42
C ARG A 146 7.84 -12.37 4.92
N ALA A 147 6.69 -12.58 5.53
CA ALA A 147 6.58 -12.92 6.96
C ALA A 147 7.33 -14.22 7.27
N LEU A 148 7.21 -15.25 6.42
CA LEU A 148 7.96 -16.49 6.60
C LEU A 148 9.48 -16.23 6.62
N TYR A 149 9.99 -15.39 5.73
CA TYR A 149 11.42 -15.06 5.70
C TYR A 149 11.91 -14.52 7.05
N PHE A 150 11.25 -13.49 7.57
CA PHE A 150 11.66 -12.85 8.83
C PHE A 150 11.35 -13.69 10.06
N GLN A 151 10.18 -14.33 10.12
CA GLN A 151 9.81 -15.22 11.21
C GLN A 151 10.74 -16.43 11.29
N ALA A 152 11.13 -17.03 10.16
CA ALA A 152 12.05 -18.16 10.15
C ALA A 152 13.39 -17.77 10.78
N VAL A 153 13.95 -16.62 10.43
CA VAL A 153 15.23 -16.17 10.98
C VAL A 153 15.10 -15.78 12.46
N ALA A 154 14.10 -14.95 12.81
CA ALA A 154 13.91 -14.47 14.19
C ALA A 154 13.63 -15.60 15.20
N ASN A 155 13.02 -16.70 14.74
CA ASN A 155 12.74 -17.87 15.57
C ASN A 155 13.85 -18.92 15.59
N ASN A 156 14.92 -18.73 14.82
CA ASN A 156 16.05 -19.67 14.73
C ASN A 156 17.41 -18.96 14.85
N LEU A 157 17.48 -17.83 15.57
CA LEU A 157 18.67 -16.97 15.63
C LEU A 157 19.97 -17.72 15.94
N ASP A 158 19.97 -18.64 16.90
CA ASP A 158 21.16 -19.44 17.26
C ASP A 158 21.62 -20.36 16.11
N LEU A 159 20.68 -21.04 15.45
CA LEU A 159 20.99 -21.91 14.33
C LEU A 159 21.52 -21.08 13.15
N VAL A 160 20.88 -19.94 12.86
CA VAL A 160 21.26 -19.05 11.76
C VAL A 160 22.64 -18.45 12.01
N ALA A 161 22.92 -17.98 13.23
CA ALA A 161 24.25 -17.46 13.61
C ALA A 161 25.34 -18.54 13.43
N ARG A 162 25.13 -19.76 13.93
CA ARG A 162 26.08 -20.86 13.73
C ARG A 162 26.26 -21.23 12.25
N ALA A 163 25.20 -21.17 11.45
CA ALA A 163 25.23 -21.46 10.01
C ALA A 163 26.07 -20.47 9.20
N MET A 164 26.38 -19.29 9.75
CA MET A 164 27.26 -18.30 9.13
C MET A 164 28.70 -18.82 9.02
N THR A 165 29.12 -19.69 9.95
CA THR A 165 30.50 -20.20 10.05
C THR A 165 30.62 -21.73 9.98
N SER A 166 29.52 -22.48 10.10
CA SER A 166 29.52 -23.96 10.05
C SER A 166 28.72 -24.52 8.86
N ASP A 167 29.34 -25.42 8.08
CA ASP A 167 28.67 -26.14 6.98
C ASP A 167 27.60 -27.11 7.48
N ALA A 168 27.84 -27.76 8.63
CA ALA A 168 26.85 -28.65 9.24
C ALA A 168 25.59 -27.88 9.65
N ALA A 169 25.77 -26.76 10.37
CA ALA A 169 24.66 -25.89 10.78
C ALA A 169 23.97 -25.25 9.56
N LEU A 170 24.69 -24.92 8.49
CA LEU A 170 24.07 -24.47 7.24
C LEU A 170 23.20 -25.58 6.61
N GLY A 171 23.67 -26.83 6.63
CA GLY A 171 22.88 -27.98 6.20
C GLY A 171 21.56 -28.11 6.96
N GLU A 172 21.63 -28.03 8.30
CA GLU A 172 20.45 -28.00 9.18
C GLU A 172 19.52 -26.82 8.85
N TRP A 173 20.08 -25.62 8.68
CA TRP A 173 19.30 -24.43 8.33
C TRP A 173 18.59 -24.55 6.97
N LYS A 174 19.25 -25.12 5.95
CA LYS A 174 18.65 -25.41 4.65
C LYS A 174 17.48 -26.38 4.76
N GLN A 175 17.60 -27.43 5.57
CA GLN A 175 16.51 -28.37 5.81
C GLN A 175 15.34 -27.72 6.53
N ALA A 176 15.61 -26.89 7.56
CA ALA A 176 14.58 -26.13 8.27
C ALA A 176 13.80 -25.23 7.30
N ARG A 177 14.51 -24.45 6.47
CA ARG A 177 13.91 -23.61 5.42
C ARG A 177 13.03 -24.39 4.45
N SER A 178 13.51 -25.55 3.97
CA SER A 178 12.73 -26.40 3.05
C SER A 178 11.41 -26.85 3.66
N ARG A 179 11.41 -27.29 4.93
CA ARG A 179 10.18 -27.67 5.64
C ARG A 179 9.22 -26.48 5.80
N LEU A 180 9.75 -25.31 6.18
CA LEU A 180 8.94 -24.11 6.40
C LEU A 180 8.20 -23.61 5.15
N LEU A 181 8.77 -23.82 3.95
CA LEU A 181 8.07 -23.47 2.70
C LEU A 181 6.78 -24.24 2.49
N SER A 182 6.70 -25.49 2.96
CA SER A 182 5.47 -26.29 2.83
C SER A 182 4.31 -25.82 3.72
N LEU A 183 4.57 -24.90 4.66
CA LEU A 183 3.54 -24.31 5.52
C LEU A 183 2.80 -23.15 4.84
N LEU A 184 3.33 -22.62 3.74
CA LEU A 184 2.66 -21.55 3.01
C LEU A 184 1.47 -22.08 2.21
N PRO A 185 0.33 -21.36 2.21
CA PRO A 185 -0.80 -21.74 1.39
C PRO A 185 -0.44 -21.68 -0.10
N ARG A 186 -1.06 -22.55 -0.89
CA ARG A 186 -0.88 -22.52 -2.34
C ARG A 186 -1.65 -21.33 -2.95
N PRO A 187 -1.18 -20.74 -4.06
CA PRO A 187 -1.84 -19.58 -4.66
C PRO A 187 -3.32 -19.80 -5.00
N GLU A 188 -3.68 -21.02 -5.38
CA GLU A 188 -5.04 -21.44 -5.71
C GLU A 188 -6.00 -21.42 -4.52
N ASP A 189 -5.50 -21.63 -3.29
CA ASP A 189 -6.32 -21.71 -2.08
C ASP A 189 -6.61 -20.32 -1.48
N LEU A 190 -5.76 -19.34 -1.77
CA LEU A 190 -5.80 -18.02 -1.14
C LEU A 190 -7.09 -17.21 -1.41
N PRO A 191 -7.69 -17.20 -2.63
CA PRO A 191 -8.92 -16.45 -2.88
C PRO A 191 -10.06 -16.83 -1.95
N GLY A 192 -10.18 -18.11 -1.58
CA GLY A 192 -11.20 -18.60 -0.64
C GLY A 192 -10.97 -18.14 0.80
N GLN A 193 -9.75 -17.73 1.14
CA GLN A 193 -9.39 -17.28 2.49
C GLN A 193 -9.65 -15.79 2.71
N VAL A 194 -9.77 -14.97 1.66
CA VAL A 194 -9.93 -13.51 1.77
C VAL A 194 -11.09 -13.08 2.69
N PRO A 195 -12.28 -13.71 2.67
CA PRO A 195 -13.35 -13.35 3.61
C PRO A 195 -12.96 -13.58 5.08
N LYS A 196 -12.28 -14.70 5.40
CA LYS A 196 -11.72 -14.96 6.74
C LYS A 196 -10.67 -13.89 7.08
N LEU A 197 -9.85 -13.52 6.11
CA LEU A 197 -8.80 -12.51 6.24
C LEU A 197 -9.32 -11.08 6.41
N ALA A 198 -10.55 -10.80 5.96
CA ALA A 198 -11.21 -9.52 6.14
C ALA A 198 -11.96 -9.41 7.48
N GLY A 199 -12.13 -10.53 8.19
CA GLY A 199 -12.76 -10.58 9.52
C GLY A 199 -11.85 -10.04 10.63
N PRO A 200 -12.29 -10.18 11.91
CA PRO A 200 -11.54 -9.77 13.08
C PRO A 200 -10.09 -10.29 13.06
N VAL A 201 -9.17 -9.48 13.59
CA VAL A 201 -7.75 -9.83 13.64
C VAL A 201 -7.50 -10.67 14.88
N ASP A 202 -7.04 -11.90 14.67
CA ASP A 202 -6.48 -12.74 15.72
C ASP A 202 -4.96 -12.80 15.54
N ASP A 203 -4.22 -12.39 16.57
CA ASP A 203 -2.76 -12.42 16.53
C ASP A 203 -2.21 -13.85 16.50
N ALA A 204 -3.00 -14.86 16.88
CA ALA A 204 -2.59 -16.26 16.77
C ALA A 204 -2.30 -16.66 15.31
N ASP A 205 -3.03 -16.10 14.34
CA ASP A 205 -2.82 -16.34 12.91
C ASP A 205 -1.56 -15.62 12.35
N THR A 206 -0.86 -14.81 13.17
CA THR A 206 0.37 -14.11 12.76
C THR A 206 1.45 -15.09 12.32
N TRP A 207 1.59 -16.21 13.02
CA TRP A 207 2.71 -17.13 12.82
C TRP A 207 2.47 -18.06 11.65
N VAL A 208 3.47 -18.21 10.76
CA VAL A 208 3.41 -19.18 9.65
C VAL A 208 3.53 -20.60 10.18
N ALA A 209 4.41 -20.82 11.14
CA ALA A 209 4.57 -22.08 11.83
C ALA A 209 3.87 -22.01 13.20
N PRO A 210 2.91 -22.91 13.50
CA PRO A 210 2.15 -22.88 14.75
C PRO A 210 3.04 -22.89 16.01
N GLU A 211 4.17 -23.60 15.95
CA GLU A 211 5.14 -23.71 17.04
C GLU A 211 5.74 -22.37 17.46
N TRP A 212 5.73 -21.34 16.59
CA TRP A 212 6.26 -20.02 16.90
C TRP A 212 5.29 -19.15 17.69
N THR A 213 4.08 -19.62 17.96
CA THR A 213 3.17 -18.95 18.90
C THR A 213 3.83 -18.81 20.28
N THR A 214 4.60 -19.83 20.68
CA THR A 214 5.45 -19.76 21.87
C THR A 214 6.81 -19.16 21.47
N PRO A 215 7.26 -18.08 22.15
CA PRO A 215 8.59 -17.53 21.91
C PRO A 215 9.68 -18.57 22.19
N PRO A 216 10.72 -18.68 21.36
CA PRO A 216 11.91 -19.46 21.70
C PRO A 216 12.61 -18.85 22.92
N GLY A 217 13.51 -19.63 23.55
CA GLY A 217 14.39 -19.12 24.59
C GLY A 217 15.35 -18.04 24.06
N PRO A 218 15.96 -17.24 24.95
CA PRO A 218 16.90 -16.20 24.56
C PRO A 218 18.10 -16.82 23.83
N PRO A 219 18.57 -16.21 22.73
CA PRO A 219 19.67 -16.75 21.94
C PRO A 219 21.00 -16.62 22.70
N GLN A 220 21.95 -17.49 22.38
CA GLN A 220 23.29 -17.46 22.95
C GLN A 220 24.12 -16.32 22.33
N PRO A 221 24.77 -15.47 23.14
CA PRO A 221 25.61 -14.39 22.64
C PRO A 221 26.75 -14.91 21.75
N SER A 222 26.91 -14.32 20.57
CA SER A 222 28.05 -14.58 19.69
C SER A 222 28.29 -13.40 18.72
N PRO A 223 29.52 -13.20 18.21
CA PRO A 223 29.79 -12.16 17.21
C PRO A 223 28.96 -12.30 15.94
N ASP A 224 28.70 -13.55 15.51
CA ASP A 224 27.87 -13.85 14.33
C ASP A 224 26.41 -13.44 14.58
N LEU A 225 25.89 -13.64 15.80
CA LEU A 225 24.56 -13.18 16.19
C LEU A 225 24.46 -11.66 16.18
N ASP A 226 25.47 -10.94 16.67
CA ASP A 226 25.48 -9.47 16.65
C ASP A 226 25.44 -8.93 15.21
N LEU A 227 26.21 -9.54 14.31
CA LEU A 227 26.16 -9.21 12.88
C LEU A 227 24.78 -9.53 12.29
N LEU A 228 24.23 -10.71 12.56
CA LEU A 228 22.90 -11.11 12.07
C LEU A 228 21.82 -10.13 12.54
N LEU A 229 21.82 -9.75 13.82
CA LEU A 229 20.88 -8.79 14.39
C LEU A 229 21.03 -7.41 13.74
N SER A 230 22.25 -6.95 13.47
CA SER A 230 22.51 -5.71 12.73
C SER A 230 21.93 -5.75 11.31
N LEU A 231 22.09 -6.87 10.60
CA LEU A 231 21.52 -7.07 9.27
C LEU A 231 19.99 -7.08 9.30
N LEU A 232 19.38 -7.79 10.26
CA LEU A 232 17.93 -7.85 10.41
C LEU A 232 17.32 -6.51 10.78
N ARG A 233 17.98 -5.75 11.65
CA ARG A 233 17.61 -4.37 11.95
C ARG A 233 17.49 -3.54 10.67
N GLY A 234 18.53 -3.56 9.83
CA GLY A 234 18.55 -2.81 8.58
C GLY A 234 17.48 -3.30 7.58
N GLN A 235 17.42 -4.62 7.35
CA GLN A 235 16.51 -5.22 6.38
C GLN A 235 15.03 -5.11 6.77
N ARG A 236 14.72 -5.24 8.06
CA ARG A 236 13.33 -5.35 8.53
C ARG A 236 12.80 -4.10 9.17
N LEU A 237 13.55 -3.46 10.06
CA LEU A 237 13.03 -2.32 10.81
C LEU A 237 13.31 -1.01 10.06
N ASP A 238 14.56 -0.78 9.68
CA ASP A 238 14.94 0.47 8.99
C ASP A 238 14.27 0.57 7.60
N ALA A 239 14.28 -0.52 6.81
CA ALA A 239 13.60 -0.54 5.51
C ALA A 239 12.08 -0.29 5.60
N GLN A 240 11.42 -0.79 6.65
CA GLN A 240 9.99 -0.55 6.86
C GLN A 240 9.73 0.89 7.30
N LEU A 241 10.56 1.46 8.18
CA LEU A 241 10.46 2.88 8.52
C LEU A 241 10.63 3.77 7.28
N ASP A 242 11.62 3.48 6.43
CA ASP A 242 11.85 4.24 5.21
C ASP A 242 10.69 4.12 4.22
N TYR A 243 10.14 2.90 4.05
CA TYR A 243 8.94 2.67 3.25
C TYR A 243 7.77 3.55 3.74
N VAL A 244 7.50 3.55 5.04
CA VAL A 244 6.35 4.25 5.61
C VAL A 244 6.57 5.76 5.61
N ARG A 245 7.79 6.24 5.90
CA ARG A 245 8.14 7.67 5.79
C ARG A 245 7.91 8.21 4.39
N ARG A 246 8.24 7.45 3.35
CA ARG A 246 7.94 7.82 1.96
C ARG A 246 6.43 7.87 1.70
N LYS A 247 5.66 6.92 2.24
CA LYS A 247 4.18 6.94 2.18
C LYS A 247 3.57 8.12 2.92
N LEU A 248 4.19 8.60 3.99
CA LEU A 248 3.73 9.73 4.80
C LEU A 248 4.41 11.06 4.44
N SER A 249 5.18 11.11 3.36
CA SER A 249 5.90 12.31 2.94
C SER A 249 4.96 13.45 2.52
N ASP A 250 5.50 14.66 2.42
CA ASP A 250 4.75 15.84 1.97
C ASP A 250 4.54 15.91 0.45
N SER A 251 4.89 14.87 -0.31
CA SER A 251 4.63 14.84 -1.75
C SER A 251 3.15 14.68 -2.05
N LEU A 252 2.65 15.24 -3.16
CA LEU A 252 1.29 14.95 -3.62
C LEU A 252 1.14 13.51 -4.12
N GLY A 253 2.20 12.71 -4.13
CA GLY A 253 2.14 11.26 -4.30
C GLY A 253 1.71 10.53 -3.02
N ALA A 254 1.88 11.12 -1.84
CA ALA A 254 1.50 10.53 -0.57
C ALA A 254 -0.04 10.44 -0.40
N PRO A 255 -0.61 9.36 0.16
CA PRO A 255 -2.06 9.22 0.33
C PRO A 255 -2.68 10.36 1.15
N GLY A 256 -2.01 10.78 2.23
CA GLY A 256 -2.50 11.86 3.10
C GLY A 256 -2.58 13.21 2.39
N GLN A 257 -1.56 13.56 1.61
CA GLN A 257 -1.53 14.81 0.84
C GLN A 257 -2.54 14.77 -0.31
N ARG A 258 -2.72 13.62 -0.99
CA ARG A 258 -3.79 13.44 -1.98
C ARG A 258 -5.17 13.64 -1.37
N ALA A 259 -5.44 13.00 -0.24
CA ALA A 259 -6.71 13.17 0.47
C ALA A 259 -6.95 14.63 0.86
N ALA A 260 -5.92 15.32 1.37
CA ALA A 260 -6.01 16.73 1.73
C ALA A 260 -6.27 17.63 0.52
N ALA A 261 -5.57 17.41 -0.60
CA ALA A 261 -5.76 18.15 -1.84
C ALA A 261 -7.17 17.94 -2.41
N VAL A 262 -7.64 16.69 -2.48
CA VAL A 262 -8.98 16.33 -2.94
C VAL A 262 -10.05 16.97 -2.05
N ARG A 263 -9.88 16.94 -0.72
CA ARG A 263 -10.79 17.60 0.22
C ARG A 263 -10.83 19.12 0.03
N ARG A 264 -9.66 19.77 -0.10
CA ARG A 264 -9.59 21.23 -0.34
C ARG A 264 -10.28 21.61 -1.65
N LEU A 265 -10.00 20.88 -2.72
CA LEU A 265 -10.63 21.12 -4.03
C LEU A 265 -12.14 20.90 -3.96
N SER A 266 -12.61 19.84 -3.30
CA SER A 266 -14.04 19.60 -3.07
C SER A 266 -14.69 20.75 -2.30
N LEU A 267 -14.06 21.26 -1.23
CA LEU A 267 -14.59 22.40 -0.47
C LEU A 267 -14.66 23.68 -1.31
N LEU A 268 -13.64 23.95 -2.13
CA LEU A 268 -13.65 25.09 -3.05
C LEU A 268 -14.78 24.99 -4.08
N LEU A 269 -15.01 23.80 -4.64
CA LEU A 269 -16.11 23.55 -5.57
C LEU A 269 -17.48 23.71 -4.90
N LEU A 270 -17.64 23.22 -3.67
CA LEU A 270 -18.88 23.42 -2.90
C LEU A 270 -19.12 24.90 -2.57
N ALA A 271 -18.07 25.66 -2.24
CA ALA A 271 -18.17 27.10 -2.04
C ALA A 271 -18.57 27.83 -3.34
N ALA A 272 -17.96 27.46 -4.47
CA ALA A 272 -18.33 27.99 -5.78
C ALA A 272 -19.79 27.66 -6.14
N ALA A 273 -20.24 26.44 -5.87
CA ALA A 273 -21.63 26.03 -6.05
C ALA A 273 -22.60 26.85 -5.18
N ALA A 274 -22.25 27.08 -3.91
CA ALA A 274 -23.07 27.89 -3.01
C ALA A 274 -23.18 29.35 -3.48
N VAL A 275 -22.06 29.95 -3.91
CA VAL A 275 -22.04 31.33 -4.42
C VAL A 275 -22.84 31.45 -5.72
N THR A 276 -22.60 30.57 -6.69
CA THR A 276 -23.30 30.62 -7.98
C THR A 276 -24.79 30.27 -7.84
N GLY A 277 -25.15 29.35 -6.95
CA GLY A 277 -26.54 29.05 -6.62
C GLY A 277 -27.24 30.23 -5.93
N ALA A 278 -26.55 30.95 -5.05
CA ALA A 278 -27.09 32.17 -4.43
C ALA A 278 -27.31 33.28 -5.47
N VAL A 279 -26.36 33.47 -6.40
CA VAL A 279 -26.52 34.41 -7.53
C VAL A 279 -27.73 34.05 -8.38
N ALA A 280 -27.90 32.77 -8.74
CA ALA A 280 -29.08 32.31 -9.47
C ALA A 280 -30.38 32.60 -8.70
N GLY A 281 -30.39 32.34 -7.39
CA GLY A 281 -31.54 32.63 -6.52
C GLY A 281 -31.90 34.12 -6.46
N VAL A 282 -30.92 35.01 -6.37
CA VAL A 282 -31.12 36.47 -6.39
C VAL A 282 -31.67 36.93 -7.73
N LEU A 283 -31.12 36.43 -8.84
CA LEU A 283 -31.60 36.77 -10.18
C LEU A 283 -33.05 36.33 -10.38
N LEU A 284 -33.39 35.10 -9.98
CA LEU A 284 -34.78 34.60 -10.00
C LEU A 284 -35.71 35.47 -9.13
N ALA A 285 -35.28 35.84 -7.92
CA ALA A 285 -36.07 36.67 -7.01
C ALA A 285 -36.29 38.10 -7.52
N THR A 286 -35.41 38.60 -8.38
CA THR A 286 -35.53 39.91 -9.04
C THR A 286 -36.33 39.85 -10.36
N GLY A 287 -36.99 38.72 -10.62
CA GLY A 287 -37.91 38.55 -11.73
C GLY A 287 -37.27 38.01 -13.02
N ARG A 288 -36.01 37.58 -12.98
CA ARG A 288 -35.39 36.87 -14.11
C ARG A 288 -35.98 35.47 -14.26
N ALA A 289 -36.09 35.00 -15.49
CA ALA A 289 -36.57 33.66 -15.80
C ALA A 289 -35.41 32.65 -15.74
N PRO A 290 -35.66 31.36 -15.44
CA PRO A 290 -34.64 30.31 -15.51
C PRO A 290 -33.99 30.16 -16.89
N ALA A 291 -34.66 30.62 -17.95
CA ALA A 291 -34.15 30.60 -19.32
C ALA A 291 -33.19 31.76 -19.62
N ASP A 292 -33.14 32.79 -18.77
CA ASP A 292 -32.24 33.92 -18.95
C ASP A 292 -30.78 33.44 -18.81
N THR A 293 -29.91 33.92 -19.70
CA THR A 293 -28.53 33.40 -19.86
C THR A 293 -27.72 33.45 -18.56
N ASP A 294 -27.88 34.51 -17.77
CA ASP A 294 -27.19 34.71 -16.49
C ASP A 294 -27.66 33.74 -15.42
N VAL A 295 -28.98 33.55 -15.28
CA VAL A 295 -29.58 32.56 -14.36
C VAL A 295 -29.14 31.15 -14.73
N LYS A 296 -29.26 30.82 -16.01
CA LYS A 296 -28.92 29.51 -16.56
C LYS A 296 -27.46 29.15 -16.34
N LEU A 297 -26.53 30.05 -16.71
CA LEU A 297 -25.10 29.84 -16.49
C LEU A 297 -24.78 29.62 -15.01
N ALA A 298 -25.39 30.42 -14.11
CA ALA A 298 -25.18 30.27 -12.68
C ALA A 298 -25.66 28.91 -12.15
N LEU A 299 -26.83 28.43 -12.60
CA LEU A 299 -27.35 27.10 -12.25
C LEU A 299 -26.46 25.97 -12.79
N GLU A 300 -26.00 26.05 -14.03
CA GLU A 300 -25.17 25.01 -14.62
C GLU A 300 -23.79 24.92 -13.97
N VAL A 301 -23.15 26.06 -13.65
CA VAL A 301 -21.91 26.08 -12.87
C VAL A 301 -22.13 25.49 -11.48
N THR A 302 -23.27 25.79 -10.84
CA THR A 302 -23.65 25.19 -9.55
C THR A 302 -23.70 23.67 -9.65
N VAL A 303 -24.46 23.14 -10.61
CA VAL A 303 -24.62 21.69 -10.81
C VAL A 303 -23.28 21.03 -11.16
N GLY A 304 -22.52 21.60 -12.09
CA GLY A 304 -21.21 21.07 -12.49
C GLY A 304 -20.24 21.01 -11.30
N ALA A 305 -20.17 22.06 -10.48
CA ALA A 305 -19.33 22.09 -9.30
C ALA A 305 -19.75 21.05 -8.25
N LEU A 306 -21.06 20.86 -8.02
CA LEU A 306 -21.58 19.81 -7.13
C LEU A 306 -21.21 18.41 -7.63
N VAL A 307 -21.38 18.13 -8.93
CA VAL A 307 -21.03 16.84 -9.55
C VAL A 307 -19.54 16.54 -9.35
N VAL A 308 -18.66 17.50 -9.65
CA VAL A 308 -17.21 17.29 -9.50
C VAL A 308 -16.84 17.11 -8.02
N ALA A 309 -17.43 17.87 -7.10
CA ALA A 309 -17.20 17.71 -5.67
C ALA A 309 -17.60 16.31 -5.18
N LEU A 310 -18.75 15.79 -5.62
CA LEU A 310 -19.20 14.43 -5.31
C LEU A 310 -18.25 13.38 -5.89
N ALA A 311 -17.83 13.52 -7.15
CA ALA A 311 -16.89 12.61 -7.78
C ALA A 311 -15.54 12.56 -7.04
N LEU A 312 -15.02 13.72 -6.63
CA LEU A 312 -13.82 13.83 -5.81
C LEU A 312 -13.97 13.15 -4.45
N ARG A 313 -15.14 13.29 -3.81
CA ARG A 313 -15.44 12.60 -2.55
C ARG A 313 -15.49 11.08 -2.72
N VAL A 314 -16.15 10.60 -3.78
CA VAL A 314 -16.15 9.16 -4.12
C VAL A 314 -14.72 8.66 -4.30
N ILE A 315 -13.88 9.39 -5.05
CA ILE A 315 -12.46 9.03 -5.22
C ILE A 315 -11.73 8.99 -3.87
N ASN A 316 -11.96 9.96 -2.99
CA ASN A 316 -11.30 10.01 -1.68
C ASN A 316 -11.70 8.83 -0.78
N ASP A 317 -12.99 8.55 -0.72
CA ASP A 317 -13.58 7.58 0.21
C ASP A 317 -13.39 6.15 -0.30
N ASP A 318 -13.67 5.89 -1.58
CA ASP A 318 -13.54 4.56 -2.22
C ASP A 318 -12.09 4.13 -2.39
N ARG A 319 -11.16 5.08 -2.61
CA ARG A 319 -9.73 4.79 -2.67
C ARG A 319 -9.04 4.77 -1.31
N LEU A 320 -9.81 4.92 -0.23
CA LEU A 320 -9.30 4.88 1.14
C LEU A 320 -8.11 5.81 1.37
N LEU A 321 -8.02 6.97 0.69
CA LEU A 321 -6.79 7.79 0.72
C LEU A 321 -6.49 8.30 2.14
N SER A 322 -7.54 8.73 2.86
CA SER A 322 -7.45 9.12 4.26
C SER A 322 -7.25 7.92 5.20
N GLY A 323 -7.95 6.81 4.94
CA GLY A 323 -7.84 5.58 5.72
C GLY A 323 -6.43 4.96 5.66
N ASP A 324 -5.84 4.93 4.47
CA ASP A 324 -4.46 4.47 4.26
C ASP A 324 -3.45 5.39 4.94
N ALA A 325 -3.64 6.72 4.90
CA ALA A 325 -2.76 7.65 5.60
C ALA A 325 -2.74 7.41 7.12
N ALA A 326 -3.92 7.24 7.74
CA ALA A 326 -4.05 6.93 9.15
C ALA A 326 -3.44 5.56 9.51
N ARG A 327 -3.68 4.55 8.67
CA ARG A 327 -3.07 3.21 8.80
C ARG A 327 -1.55 3.27 8.76
N TYR A 328 -0.97 3.95 7.76
CA TYR A 328 0.48 4.12 7.67
C TYR A 328 1.05 4.90 8.86
N ALA A 329 0.36 5.92 9.39
CA ALA A 329 0.82 6.64 10.58
C ALA A 329 0.89 5.74 11.82
N SER A 330 -0.16 4.94 12.06
CA SER A 330 -0.19 3.97 13.16
C SER A 330 0.88 2.89 13.00
N TYR A 331 1.06 2.38 11.78
CA TYR A 331 2.13 1.42 11.47
C TYR A 331 3.51 2.05 11.68
N ALA A 332 3.75 3.30 11.26
CA ALA A 332 5.02 4.00 11.48
C ALA A 332 5.38 4.09 12.97
N GLU A 333 4.40 4.45 13.80
CA GLU A 333 4.58 4.54 15.25
C GLU A 333 4.94 3.17 15.85
N ALA A 334 4.21 2.11 15.46
CA ALA A 334 4.47 0.75 15.94
C ALA A 334 5.85 0.23 15.51
N VAL A 335 6.26 0.44 14.26
CA VAL A 335 7.61 0.07 13.79
C VAL A 335 8.68 0.89 14.51
N SER A 336 8.46 2.19 14.73
CA SER A 336 9.39 3.05 15.47
C SER A 336 9.58 2.58 16.91
N LYS A 337 8.49 2.18 17.58
CA LYS A 337 8.53 1.60 18.92
C LYS A 337 9.32 0.28 18.95
N ALA A 338 9.04 -0.65 18.04
CA ALA A 338 9.79 -1.90 17.93
C ALA A 338 11.28 -1.64 17.65
N ARG A 339 11.60 -0.66 16.80
CA ARG A 339 12.97 -0.23 16.51
C ARG A 339 13.70 0.31 17.73
N ALA A 340 13.05 1.18 18.51
CA ALA A 340 13.61 1.74 19.73
C ALA A 340 13.87 0.66 20.79
N ARG A 341 12.93 -0.27 20.97
CA ARG A 341 13.09 -1.44 21.85
C ARG A 341 14.28 -2.31 21.41
N PHE A 342 14.41 -2.55 20.11
CA PHE A 342 15.53 -3.31 19.55
C PHE A 342 16.88 -2.63 19.84
N ASP A 343 16.98 -1.30 19.74
CA ASP A 343 18.24 -0.60 20.00
C ASP A 343 18.62 -0.56 21.48
N ALA A 344 17.64 -0.37 22.37
CA ALA A 344 17.87 -0.23 23.81
C ALA A 344 17.97 -1.57 24.54
N GLY A 345 17.40 -2.63 23.96
CA GLY A 345 17.22 -3.92 24.59
C GLY A 345 18.46 -4.82 24.60
N ASP A 346 18.44 -5.79 25.52
CA ASP A 346 19.33 -6.94 25.49
C ASP A 346 18.97 -7.93 24.35
N LEU A 347 19.62 -9.10 24.30
CA LEU A 347 19.36 -10.09 23.25
C LEU A 347 17.91 -10.61 23.26
N ALA A 348 17.33 -10.82 24.44
CA ALA A 348 15.96 -11.28 24.58
C ALA A 348 14.99 -10.21 24.07
N GLU A 349 15.21 -8.96 24.44
CA GLU A 349 14.40 -7.83 24.03
C GLU A 349 14.54 -7.52 22.52
N LYS A 350 15.73 -7.69 21.94
CA LYS A 350 15.95 -7.60 20.49
C LYS A 350 15.16 -8.66 19.74
N GLN A 351 15.17 -9.90 20.20
CA GLN A 351 14.36 -10.97 19.62
C GLN A 351 12.86 -10.70 19.77
N ALA A 352 12.44 -10.23 20.95
CA ALA A 352 11.06 -9.84 21.21
C ALA A 352 10.60 -8.71 20.28
N ALA A 353 11.45 -7.70 20.04
CA ALA A 353 11.17 -6.59 19.13
C ALA A 353 11.05 -7.05 17.67
N LEU A 354 11.91 -7.98 17.21
CA LEU A 354 11.76 -8.59 15.87
C LEU A 354 10.45 -9.38 15.75
N ARG A 355 10.05 -10.12 16.80
CA ARG A 355 8.78 -10.84 16.83
C ARG A 355 7.57 -9.89 16.85
N GLU A 356 7.63 -8.82 17.64
CA GLU A 356 6.59 -7.78 17.68
C GLU A 356 6.42 -7.12 16.30
N MET A 357 7.52 -6.86 15.59
CA MET A 357 7.47 -6.34 14.22
C MET A 357 6.65 -7.23 13.27
N GLU A 358 6.73 -8.55 13.41
CA GLU A 358 5.94 -9.48 12.59
C GLU A 358 4.45 -9.44 12.93
N VAL A 359 4.10 -9.28 14.21
CA VAL A 359 2.71 -9.05 14.64
C VAL A 359 2.18 -7.74 14.07
N VAL A 360 2.97 -6.67 14.15
CA VAL A 360 2.62 -5.35 13.61
C VAL A 360 2.42 -5.40 12.09
N ALA A 361 3.32 -6.06 11.35
CA ALA A 361 3.17 -6.26 9.91
C ALA A 361 1.94 -7.09 9.53
N TYR A 362 1.64 -8.14 10.30
CA TYR A 362 0.44 -8.96 10.07
C TYR A 362 -0.85 -8.17 10.33
N ARG A 363 -0.91 -7.41 11.42
CA ARG A 363 -2.06 -6.53 11.72
C ARG A 363 -2.28 -5.49 10.62
N ASP A 364 -1.22 -4.85 10.11
CA ASP A 364 -1.33 -3.90 8.99
C ASP A 364 -1.89 -4.60 7.73
N LEU A 365 -1.36 -5.78 7.38
CA LEU A 365 -1.87 -6.57 6.26
C LEU A 365 -3.36 -6.92 6.43
N ARG A 366 -3.75 -7.34 7.63
CA ARG A 366 -5.15 -7.67 7.93
C ARG A 366 -6.06 -6.45 7.83
N GLN A 367 -5.63 -5.31 8.35
CA GLN A 367 -6.37 -4.05 8.22
C GLN A 367 -6.48 -3.63 6.75
N PHE A 368 -5.41 -3.77 5.96
CA PHE A 368 -5.42 -3.52 4.52
C PHE A 368 -6.44 -4.40 3.80
N VAL A 369 -6.39 -5.71 4.01
CA VAL A 369 -7.29 -6.67 3.36
C VAL A 369 -8.74 -6.40 3.77
N GLY A 370 -9.00 -6.19 5.06
CA GLY A 370 -10.34 -5.91 5.58
C GLY A 370 -10.93 -4.59 5.07
N ALA A 371 -10.12 -3.53 4.95
CA ALA A 371 -10.56 -2.26 4.38
C ALA A 371 -10.93 -2.41 2.89
N HIS A 372 -10.06 -3.04 2.11
CA HIS A 372 -10.28 -3.21 0.67
C HIS A 372 -11.37 -4.22 0.35
N TRP A 373 -11.56 -5.25 1.18
CA TRP A 373 -12.66 -6.21 1.01
C TRP A 373 -14.03 -5.59 1.28
N ARG A 374 -14.13 -4.71 2.29
CA ARG A 374 -15.39 -4.01 2.61
C ARG A 374 -15.76 -2.93 1.60
N ALA A 375 -14.77 -2.31 0.97
CA ALA A 375 -14.99 -1.37 -0.14
C ALA A 375 -15.33 -2.08 -1.46
N ARG A 376 -15.85 -3.31 -1.44
CA ARG A 376 -16.25 -4.07 -2.62
C ARG A 376 -17.66 -3.69 -3.05
#